data_AF-A0A125PWH5-F1
#
_entry.id   AF-A0A125PWH5-F1
#
_cell.length_a   1.000
_cell.length_b   1.000
_cell.length_c   1.000
_cell.angle_alpha   90.00
_cell.angle_beta   90.00
_cell.angle_gamma   90.00
#
_symmetry.space_group_name_H-M   'P 1'
#
loop_
_entity.id
_entity.type
_entity.pdbx_description
1 polymer ?
#
loop_
_entity_poly.entity_id
_entity_poly.type
_entity_poly.pdbx_seq_one_letter_code
_entity_poly.pdbx_strand_id
1 'polypeptide(L)'
;MDTVRNELNKAGLVAPAFELRGNAFVVTIRHQRMASVEDVVMQHLDTNPSVLMTNKLARQLSGEDDINKVKKALQKLRADGKIEVVDPSAAAFNFQYKKV
;
A
#
# COMPACT_ATOMS: atom_id res chain seq x y z
N MET A 1 0.46 31.02 10.08
CA MET A 1 1.15 30.41 8.90
C MET A 1 0.96 28.90 9.01
N ASP A 2 -0.28 28.42 8.94
CA ASP A 2 -0.63 27.09 9.45
C ASP A 2 -1.31 26.18 8.40
N THR A 3 -1.52 26.70 7.20
CA THR A 3 -2.27 26.02 6.13
C THR A 3 -1.45 24.98 5.36
N VAL A 4 -0.12 25.14 5.25
CA VAL A 4 0.72 24.26 4.42
C VAL A 4 0.97 22.89 5.08
N ARG A 5 1.04 22.84 6.42
CA ARG A 5 1.36 21.59 7.15
C ARG A 5 0.20 20.60 7.13
N ASN A 6 -1.04 21.08 7.15
CA ASN A 6 -2.22 20.21 7.21
C ASN A 6 -2.55 19.52 5.88
N GLU A 7 -2.19 20.11 4.74
CA GLU A 7 -2.44 19.49 3.43
C GLU A 7 -1.44 18.35 3.13
N LEU A 8 -0.22 18.40 3.67
CA LEU A 8 0.81 17.38 3.41
C LEU A 8 0.52 16.05 4.13
N ASN A 9 -0.09 16.09 5.33
CA ASN A 9 -0.48 14.88 6.07
C ASN A 9 -1.64 14.11 5.41
N LYS A 10 -2.46 14.76 4.59
CA LYS A 10 -3.55 14.09 3.84
C LYS A 10 -3.05 13.22 2.69
N ALA A 11 -1.82 13.43 2.22
CA ALA A 11 -1.27 12.76 1.04
C ALA A 11 -0.43 11.52 1.35
N GLY A 12 -0.34 11.09 2.61
CA GLY A 12 0.44 9.89 3.01
C GLY A 12 1.96 10.04 2.84
N LEU A 13 2.46 11.26 2.64
CA LEU A 13 3.89 11.51 2.41
C LEU A 13 4.64 11.62 3.73
N VAL A 14 5.80 10.97 3.82
CA VAL A 14 6.74 11.12 4.95
C VAL A 14 7.10 12.60 5.09
N ALA A 15 7.02 13.11 6.31
CA ALA A 15 7.29 14.52 6.60
C ALA A 15 8.67 14.94 6.05
N PRO A 16 8.74 15.97 5.19
CA PRO A 16 10.01 16.43 4.64
C PRO A 16 10.88 17.03 5.75
N ALA A 17 12.19 16.81 5.65
CA ALA A 17 13.14 17.47 6.54
C ALA A 17 13.36 18.91 6.07
N PHE A 18 13.23 19.86 6.99
CA PHE A 18 13.44 21.29 6.72
C PHE A 18 14.77 21.72 7.36
N GLU A 19 15.72 22.17 6.54
CA GLU A 19 16.95 22.83 7.03
C GLU A 19 16.97 24.28 6.54
N LEU A 20 17.16 25.23 7.47
CA LEU A 20 17.51 26.61 7.12
C LEU A 20 19.03 26.71 7.00
N ARG A 21 19.54 27.15 5.85
CA ARG A 21 20.96 27.47 5.65
C ARG A 21 21.09 28.92 5.18
N GLY A 22 21.44 29.83 6.08
CA GLY A 22 21.65 31.25 5.76
C GLY A 22 20.38 31.90 5.24
N ASN A 23 20.37 32.33 3.97
CA ASN A 23 19.19 32.91 3.30
C ASN A 23 18.32 31.88 2.54
N ALA A 24 18.68 30.59 2.59
CA ALA A 24 18.01 29.55 1.81
C ALA A 24 17.20 28.62 2.72
N PHE A 25 15.97 28.33 2.30
CA PHE A 25 15.12 27.31 2.89
C PHE A 25 15.26 26.02 2.06
N VAL A 26 15.91 25.01 2.64
CA VAL A 26 16.16 23.74 1.96
C VAL A 26 15.12 22.72 2.41
N VAL A 27 14.26 22.31 1.48
CA VAL A 27 13.29 21.23 1.69
C VAL A 27 13.84 19.95 1.10
N THR A 28 14.11 18.96 1.94
CA THR A 28 14.50 17.62 1.46
C THR A 28 13.28 16.71 1.52
N ILE A 29 12.61 16.57 0.38
CA ILE A 29 11.53 15.58 0.20
C ILE A 29 12.20 14.25 -0.18
N ARG A 30 12.28 13.30 0.76
CA ARG A 30 12.71 11.94 0.40
C ARG A 30 11.63 11.31 -0.47
N HIS A 31 11.94 11.07 -1.74
CA HIS A 31 11.08 10.25 -2.60
C HIS A 31 11.31 8.77 -2.27
N GLN A 32 10.74 8.29 -1.16
CA GLN A 32 10.55 6.85 -1.01
C GLN A 32 9.44 6.45 -1.98
N ARG A 33 9.71 5.51 -2.89
CA ARG A 33 8.62 4.86 -3.63
C ARG A 33 7.66 4.30 -2.57
N MET A 34 6.43 4.77 -2.54
CA MET A 34 5.37 4.03 -1.85
C MET A 34 5.38 2.65 -2.48
N ALA A 35 5.58 1.62 -1.65
CA ALA A 35 5.54 0.24 -2.10
C ALA A 35 4.22 0.02 -2.85
N SER A 36 4.27 -0.65 -4.00
CA SER A 36 3.04 -0.92 -4.74
C SER A 36 2.09 -1.78 -3.89
N VAL A 37 0.80 -1.79 -4.22
CA VAL A 37 -0.17 -2.65 -3.50
C VAL A 37 0.32 -4.11 -3.56
N GLU A 38 0.89 -4.51 -4.70
CA GLU A 38 1.51 -5.81 -4.88
C GLU A 38 2.66 -6.07 -3.92
N ASP A 39 3.59 -5.12 -3.79
CA ASP A 39 4.76 -5.25 -2.90
C ASP A 39 4.32 -5.34 -1.43
N VAL A 40 3.36 -4.52 -1.03
CA VAL A 40 2.83 -4.50 0.34
C VAL A 40 2.14 -5.83 0.67
N VAL A 41 1.33 -6.35 -0.25
CA VAL A 41 0.64 -7.64 -0.09
C VAL A 41 1.65 -8.77 0.03
N MET A 42 2.65 -8.84 -0.86
CA MET A 42 3.67 -9.88 -0.83
C MET A 42 4.52 -9.79 0.44
N GLN A 43 4.97 -8.60 0.83
CA GLN A 43 5.73 -8.39 2.06
C GLN A 43 4.96 -8.86 3.30
N HIS A 44 3.65 -8.61 3.36
CA HIS A 44 2.82 -9.05 4.46
C HIS A 44 2.69 -10.58 4.53
N LEU A 45 2.47 -11.22 3.38
CA LEU A 45 2.40 -12.68 3.26
C LEU A 45 3.75 -13.35 3.53
N ASP A 46 4.86 -12.71 3.16
CA ASP A 46 6.22 -13.19 3.43
C ASP A 46 6.55 -13.13 4.93
N THR A 47 6.13 -12.05 5.59
CA THR A 47 6.33 -11.87 7.03
C THR A 47 5.43 -12.81 7.84
N ASN A 48 4.23 -13.12 7.33
CA ASN A 48 3.25 -13.96 8.01
C ASN A 48 2.65 -15.00 7.05
N PRO A 49 3.35 -16.13 6.79
CA PRO A 49 2.91 -17.12 5.80
C PRO A 49 1.55 -17.77 6.10
N SER A 50 1.16 -17.81 7.38
CA SER A 50 -0.11 -18.37 7.84
C SER A 50 -1.30 -17.41 7.75
N VAL A 51 -1.07 -16.14 7.41
CA VAL A 51 -2.12 -15.13 7.35
C VAL A 51 -2.77 -15.12 5.97
N LEU A 52 -4.09 -15.02 5.94
CA LEU A 52 -4.86 -14.86 4.71
C LEU A 52 -4.99 -13.39 4.35
N MET A 53 -4.67 -13.07 3.10
CA MET A 53 -4.87 -11.73 2.55
C MET A 53 -6.33 -11.56 2.12
N THR A 54 -6.98 -10.48 2.54
CA THR A 54 -8.32 -10.11 2.05
C THR A 54 -8.27 -8.79 1.30
N ASN A 55 -9.29 -8.51 0.49
CA ASN A 55 -9.43 -7.21 -0.19
C ASN A 55 -9.37 -6.03 0.80
N LYS A 56 -10.01 -6.18 1.97
CA LYS A 56 -10.01 -5.16 3.03
C LYS A 56 -8.62 -4.97 3.63
N LEU A 57 -7.92 -6.07 3.91
CA LEU A 57 -6.57 -6.03 4.48
C LEU A 57 -5.57 -5.42 3.50
N ALA A 58 -5.60 -5.82 2.22
CA ALA A 58 -4.75 -5.24 1.19
C ALA A 58 -4.92 -3.72 1.10
N ARG A 59 -6.17 -3.24 1.13
CA ARG A 59 -6.51 -1.81 1.15
C ARG A 59 -5.95 -1.08 2.38
N GLN A 60 -6.09 -1.68 3.57
CA GLN A 60 -5.61 -1.11 4.83
C GLN A 60 -4.08 -1.05 4.88
N LEU A 61 -3.40 -2.08 4.39
CA LEU A 61 -1.94 -2.14 4.41
C LEU A 61 -1.33 -1.20 3.37
N SER A 62 -1.91 -1.12 2.17
CA SER A 62 -1.37 -0.28 1.10
C SER A 62 -1.75 1.20 1.24
N GLY A 63 -2.76 1.54 2.06
CA GLY A 63 -3.31 2.89 2.16
C GLY A 63 -3.94 3.39 0.86
N GLU A 64 -4.33 2.48 -0.03
CA GLU A 64 -4.89 2.82 -1.34
C GLU A 64 -6.41 2.95 -1.24
N ASP A 65 -6.95 4.14 -1.48
CA ASP A 65 -8.40 4.36 -1.42
C ASP A 65 -9.14 3.81 -2.64
N ASP A 66 -8.45 3.65 -3.78
CA ASP A 66 -9.04 3.10 -5.00
C ASP A 66 -9.19 1.57 -4.93
N ILE A 67 -10.42 1.13 -4.67
CA ILE A 67 -10.83 -0.29 -4.65
C ILE A 67 -10.48 -0.99 -5.97
N ASN A 68 -10.60 -0.31 -7.11
CA ASN A 68 -10.31 -0.92 -8.41
C ASN A 68 -8.81 -1.16 -8.58
N LYS A 69 -7.97 -0.26 -8.07
CA LYS A 69 -6.51 -0.43 -8.07
C LYS A 69 -6.09 -1.62 -7.21
N VAL A 70 -6.65 -1.75 -6.01
CA VAL A 70 -6.40 -2.91 -5.14
C VAL A 70 -6.83 -4.23 -5.80
N LYS A 71 -8.02 -4.26 -6.40
CA LYS A 71 -8.51 -5.47 -7.11
C LYS A 71 -7.61 -5.84 -8.27
N LYS A 72 -7.16 -4.87 -9.09
CA LYS A 72 -6.24 -5.12 -10.20
C LYS A 72 -4.91 -5.66 -9.72
N ALA A 73 -4.36 -5.13 -8.63
CA ALA A 73 -3.13 -5.62 -8.02
C ALA A 73 -3.26 -7.09 -7.56
N LEU A 74 -4.33 -7.43 -6.83
CA LEU A 74 -4.59 -8.80 -6.39
C LEU A 74 -4.85 -9.77 -7.56
N GLN A 75 -5.59 -9.32 -8.58
CA GLN A 75 -5.79 -10.11 -9.80
C GLN A 75 -4.49 -10.37 -10.54
N LYS A 76 -3.61 -9.37 -10.63
CA LYS A 76 -2.29 -9.50 -11.24
C LYS A 76 -1.40 -10.46 -10.46
N LEU A 77 -1.33 -10.34 -9.14
CA LEU A 77 -0.59 -11.29 -8.30
C LEU A 77 -1.08 -12.73 -8.47
N ARG A 78 -2.39 -12.93 -8.65
CA ARG A 78 -2.98 -14.25 -8.94
C ARG A 78 -2.62 -14.74 -10.34
N ALA A 79 -2.69 -13.87 -11.35
CA ALA A 79 -2.30 -14.20 -12.72
C ALA A 79 -0.80 -14.55 -12.81
N ASP A 80 0.03 -13.89 -12.02
CA ASP A 80 1.46 -14.16 -11.88
C ASP A 80 1.76 -15.42 -11.04
N GLY A 81 0.74 -16.11 -10.50
CA GLY A 81 0.91 -17.32 -9.69
C GLY A 81 1.53 -17.08 -8.31
N LYS A 82 1.56 -15.84 -7.82
CA LYS A 82 2.14 -15.50 -6.51
C LYS A 82 1.18 -15.74 -5.34
N ILE A 83 -0.12 -15.62 -5.61
CA ILE A 83 -1.18 -15.86 -4.64
C ILE A 83 -2.30 -16.69 -5.26
N GLU A 84 -3.00 -17.46 -4.44
CA GLU A 84 -4.16 -18.23 -4.85
C GLU A 84 -5.36 -17.99 -3.93
N VAL A 85 -6.56 -18.14 -4.48
CA VAL A 85 -7.80 -18.01 -3.69
C VAL A 85 -7.99 -19.28 -2.88
N VAL A 86 -8.22 -19.13 -1.57
CA VAL A 86 -8.42 -20.25 -0.66
C VAL A 86 -9.72 -21.01 -0.95
N ASP A 87 -10.80 -20.26 -1.20
CA ASP A 87 -12.11 -20.81 -1.56
C ASP A 87 -12.60 -20.17 -2.87
N PRO A 88 -12.49 -20.89 -4.01
CA PRO A 88 -12.97 -20.41 -5.30
C PRO A 88 -14.50 -20.27 -5.39
N SER A 89 -15.24 -20.92 -4.50
CA SER A 89 -16.72 -20.88 -4.48
C SER A 89 -17.27 -19.67 -3.73
N ALA A 90 -16.43 -18.99 -2.96
CA ALA A 90 -16.80 -17.78 -2.23
C ALA A 90 -17.20 -16.64 -3.20
N ALA A 91 -18.07 -15.75 -2.72
CA ALA A 91 -18.33 -14.51 -3.46
C ALA A 91 -17.03 -13.71 -3.62
N ALA A 92 -16.83 -13.07 -4.78
CA ALA A 92 -15.60 -12.32 -5.08
C ALA A 92 -15.24 -11.24 -4.05
N PHE A 93 -16.25 -10.72 -3.34
CA PHE A 93 -16.06 -9.80 -2.22
C PHE A 93 -15.34 -10.42 -1.01
N ASN A 94 -15.61 -11.71 -0.76
CA ASN A 94 -15.11 -12.50 0.36
C ASN A 94 -13.86 -13.33 0.01
N PHE A 95 -13.26 -13.11 -1.16
CA PHE A 95 -12.04 -13.81 -1.52
C PHE A 95 -10.94 -13.58 -0.49
N GLN A 96 -10.40 -14.70 -0.05
CA GLN A 96 -9.21 -14.81 0.77
C GLN A 96 -8.12 -15.39 -0.09
N TYR A 97 -6.94 -14.80 0.00
CA TYR A 97 -5.77 -15.19 -0.76
C TYR A 97 -4.70 -15.70 0.18
N LYS A 98 -4.00 -16.75 -0.24
CA LYS A 98 -2.78 -17.23 0.40
C LYS A 98 -1.64 -17.20 -0.61
N LYS A 99 -0.41 -17.12 -0.12
CA LYS A 99 0.78 -17.27 -0.96
C LYS A 99 0.84 -18.71 -1.49
N VAL A 100 1.25 -18.86 -2.75
CA VAL A 100 1.54 -20.16 -3.40
C VAL A 100 2.90 -20.68 -2.93
#